data_AF-C1AWB2-F1
#
_entry.id   AF-C1AWB2-F1
#
_cell.length_a   1.000
_cell.length_b   1.000
_cell.length_c   1.000
_cell.angle_alpha   90.00
_cell.angle_beta   90.00
_cell.angle_gamma   90.00
#
_symmetry.space_group_name_H-M   'P 1'
#
loop_
_entity.id
_entity.type
_entity.pdbx_description
1 polymer ?
#
loop_
_entity_poly.entity_id
_entity_poly.type
_entity_poly.pdbx_seq_one_letter_code
_entity_poly.pdbx_strand_id
1 'polypeptide(L)'
;MNLVVYSLYSLALLFQLSGALLVVMDVIQAQRNMDAFKEQLDDAQEAKEEHLREMERQSGRTYPGFGGGVIRGPTIPVQAREQIADQLGPSSRLERQALMDFVSAQYSISKRRRWIGVGLLFLGVVAGYAGSMLSVA
;
A
#
# COMPACT_ATOMS: atom_id res chain seq x y z
N MET A 1 -34.41 29.94 23.66
CA MET A 1 -33.12 30.29 23.02
C MET A 1 -32.00 29.36 23.47
N ASN A 2 -31.66 29.30 24.76
CA ASN A 2 -30.54 28.50 25.28
C ASN A 2 -30.59 27.01 24.94
N LEU A 3 -31.77 26.39 25.00
CA LEU A 3 -31.93 24.95 24.72
C LEU A 3 -31.56 24.59 23.27
N VAL A 4 -31.96 25.44 22.30
CA VAL A 4 -31.63 25.27 20.87
C VAL A 4 -30.14 25.45 20.62
N VAL A 5 -29.52 26.44 21.27
CA VAL A 5 -28.08 26.70 21.17
C VAL A 5 -27.27 25.51 21.72
N TYR A 6 -27.65 24.98 22.89
CA TYR A 6 -26.99 23.79 23.44
C TYR A 6 -27.16 22.56 22.55
N SER A 7 -28.36 22.32 22.00
CA SER A 7 -28.57 21.20 21.08
C SER A 7 -27.70 21.32 19.82
N LEU A 8 -27.56 22.52 19.24
CA LEU A 8 -26.71 22.76 18.08
C LEU A 8 -25.23 22.50 18.38
N TYR A 9 -24.73 22.96 19.52
CA TYR A 9 -23.34 22.70 19.91
C TYR A 9 -23.08 21.22 20.19
N SER A 10 -24.00 20.53 20.85
CA SER A 10 -23.87 19.09 21.08
C SER A 10 -23.85 18.30 19.77
N LEU A 11 -24.71 18.65 18.81
CA LEU A 11 -24.73 18.04 17.48
C LEU A 11 -23.46 18.35 16.68
N ALA A 12 -22.98 19.60 16.74
CA ALA A 12 -21.75 20.01 16.09
C ALA A 12 -20.55 19.20 16.61
N LEU A 13 -20.45 19.04 17.92
CA LEU A 13 -19.39 18.28 18.57
C LEU A 13 -19.47 16.78 18.22
N LEU A 14 -20.67 16.19 18.20
CA LEU A 14 -20.87 14.80 17.79
C LEU A 14 -20.45 14.56 16.33
N PHE A 15 -20.82 15.46 15.42
CA PHE A 15 -20.42 15.35 14.02
C PHE A 15 -18.92 15.55 13.82
N GLN A 16 -18.31 16.47 14.57
CA GLN A 16 -16.87 16.69 14.53
C GLN A 16 -16.08 15.49 15.04
N LEU A 17 -16.45 14.94 16.20
CA LEU A 17 -15.80 13.73 16.74
C LEU A 17 -15.96 12.52 15.82
N SER A 18 -17.18 12.31 15.31
CA SER A 18 -17.45 11.19 14.40
C SER A 18 -16.67 11.33 13.09
N GLY A 19 -16.63 12.54 12.52
CA GLY A 19 -15.87 12.84 11.32
C GLY A 19 -14.35 12.68 11.53
N ALA A 20 -13.82 13.16 12.66
CA ALA A 20 -12.41 13.00 13.00
C ALA A 20 -12.02 11.53 13.18
N LEU A 21 -12.86 10.73 13.88
CA LEU A 21 -12.64 9.29 14.03
C LEU A 21 -12.59 8.57 12.68
N LEU A 22 -13.50 8.90 11.77
CA LEU A 22 -13.50 8.31 10.42
C LEU A 22 -12.22 8.62 9.65
N VAL A 23 -11.73 9.86 9.72
CA VAL A 23 -10.47 10.25 9.07
C VAL A 23 -9.27 9.51 9.68
N VAL A 24 -9.20 9.41 11.01
CA VAL A 24 -8.11 8.68 11.69
C VAL A 24 -8.12 7.20 11.30
N MET A 25 -9.29 6.56 11.25
CA MET A 25 -9.41 5.17 10.80
C MET A 25 -8.95 4.99 9.36
N ASP A 26 -9.29 5.92 8.46
CA ASP A 26 -8.84 5.88 7.07
C ASP A 26 -7.30 6.01 6.97
N VAL A 27 -6.67 6.87 7.79
CA VAL A 27 -5.21 7.00 7.85
C VAL A 27 -4.55 5.72 8.35
N ILE A 28 -5.06 5.13 9.44
CA ILE A 28 -4.54 3.86 9.97
C ILE A 28 -4.65 2.75 8.93
N GLN A 29 -5.75 2.69 8.19
CA GLN A 29 -5.94 1.69 7.14
C GLN A 29 -4.98 1.92 5.97
N ALA A 30 -4.74 3.17 5.56
CA ALA A 30 -3.76 3.50 4.54
C ALA A 30 -2.33 3.13 4.95
N GLN A 31 -1.97 3.35 6.22
CA GLN A 31 -0.67 2.94 6.76
C GLN A 31 -0.51 1.42 6.71
N ARG A 32 -1.50 0.65 7.19
CA ARG A 32 -1.46 -0.82 7.14
C ARG A 32 -1.30 -1.36 5.72
N ASN A 33 -2.01 -0.77 4.76
CA ASN A 33 -1.88 -1.17 3.35
C ASN A 33 -0.49 -0.83 2.77
N MET A 34 0.12 0.27 3.21
CA MET A 34 1.48 0.64 2.82
C MET A 34 2.51 -0.31 3.42
N ASP A 35 2.35 -0.68 4.69
CA ASP A 35 3.25 -1.62 5.36
C ASP A 35 3.19 -3.01 4.69
N ALA A 36 1.99 -3.50 4.39
CA ALA A 36 1.82 -4.75 3.64
C ALA A 36 2.42 -4.69 2.22
N PHE A 37 2.32 -3.54 1.54
CA PHE A 37 2.96 -3.34 0.24
C PHE A 37 4.49 -3.35 0.32
N LYS A 38 5.07 -2.76 1.37
CA LYS A 38 6.52 -2.79 1.60
C LYS A 38 6.99 -4.22 1.86
N GLU A 39 6.30 -4.97 2.71
CA GLU A 39 6.62 -6.37 2.99
C GLU A 39 6.65 -7.20 1.70
N GLN A 40 5.65 -7.05 0.83
CA GLN A 40 5.62 -7.74 -0.47
C GLN A 40 6.75 -7.32 -1.43
N LEU A 41 7.19 -6.06 -1.37
CA LEU A 41 8.34 -5.60 -2.15
C LEU A 41 9.65 -6.17 -1.63
N ASP A 42 9.82 -6.24 -0.31
CA ASP A 42 10.99 -6.81 0.33
C ASP A 42 11.08 -8.32 0.00
N ASP A 43 9.97 -9.06 0.08
CA ASP A 43 9.87 -10.46 -0.35
C ASP A 43 10.25 -10.64 -1.84
N ALA A 44 9.79 -9.74 -2.71
CA ALA A 44 10.12 -9.78 -4.13
C ALA A 44 11.60 -9.49 -4.39
N GLN A 45 12.22 -8.60 -3.60
CA GLN A 45 13.66 -8.34 -3.65
C GLN A 45 14.48 -9.53 -3.16
N GLU A 46 14.07 -10.18 -2.06
CA GLU A 46 14.73 -11.38 -1.57
C GLU A 46 14.68 -12.52 -2.61
N ALA A 47 13.53 -12.73 -3.25
CA ALA A 47 13.38 -13.69 -4.34
C ALA A 47 14.29 -13.38 -5.55
N LYS A 48 14.51 -12.09 -5.84
CA LYS A 48 15.44 -11.64 -6.89
C LYS A 48 16.88 -12.00 -6.53
N GLU A 49 17.29 -11.73 -5.29
CA GLU A 49 18.63 -12.04 -4.80
C GLU A 49 18.89 -13.55 -4.80
N GLU A 50 17.92 -14.35 -4.35
CA GLU A 50 18.04 -15.80 -4.38
C GLU A 50 18.20 -16.32 -5.81
N HIS A 51 17.40 -15.82 -6.75
CA HIS A 51 17.53 -16.20 -8.16
C HIS A 51 18.89 -15.80 -8.77
N LEU A 52 19.42 -14.64 -8.41
CA LEU A 52 20.78 -14.22 -8.81
C LEU A 52 21.85 -15.16 -8.24
N ARG A 53 21.73 -15.57 -6.97
CA ARG A 53 22.64 -16.54 -6.33
C ARG A 53 22.54 -17.92 -6.97
N GLU A 54 21.36 -18.37 -7.37
CA GLU A 54 21.18 -19.62 -8.11
C GLU A 54 21.81 -19.57 -9.50
N MET A 55 21.60 -18.49 -10.25
CA MET A 55 22.24 -18.29 -11.56
C MET A 55 23.76 -18.27 -11.44
N GLU A 56 24.30 -17.68 -10.38
CA GLU A 56 25.74 -17.75 -10.09
C GLU A 56 26.21 -19.18 -9.84
N ARG A 57 25.49 -19.95 -9.01
CA ARG A 57 25.82 -21.35 -8.72
C ARG A 57 25.74 -22.26 -9.95
N GLN A 58 24.90 -21.93 -10.92
CA GLN A 58 24.71 -22.70 -12.15
C GLN A 58 25.64 -22.25 -13.29
N SER A 59 26.06 -21.00 -13.31
CA SER A 59 26.97 -20.44 -14.31
C SER A 59 28.32 -21.17 -14.29
N GLY A 60 28.72 -21.72 -15.45
CA GLY A 60 30.02 -22.40 -15.59
C GLY A 60 30.11 -23.78 -14.93
N ARG A 61 28.99 -24.39 -14.53
CA ARG A 61 28.98 -25.78 -14.06
C ARG A 61 29.42 -26.74 -15.17
N THR A 62 30.15 -27.78 -14.78
CA THR A 62 30.57 -28.85 -15.70
C THR A 62 29.65 -30.05 -15.53
N TYR A 63 29.07 -30.51 -16.63
CA TYR A 63 28.14 -31.64 -16.66
C TYR A 63 28.84 -32.87 -17.23
N PRO A 64 28.58 -34.08 -16.69
CA PRO A 64 29.07 -35.31 -17.29
C PRO A 64 28.43 -35.51 -18.67
N GLY A 65 29.26 -35.62 -19.70
CA GLY A 65 28.84 -35.84 -21.08
C GLY A 65 28.58 -37.32 -21.35
N PHE A 66 27.66 -37.58 -22.29
CA PHE A 66 27.36 -38.93 -22.76
C PHE A 66 28.60 -39.49 -23.49
N GLY A 67 29.30 -40.45 -22.87
CA GLY A 67 30.56 -41.02 -23.41
C GLY A 67 31.84 -40.70 -22.62
N GLY A 68 31.75 -40.15 -21.41
CA GLY A 68 32.90 -39.97 -20.50
C GLY A 68 33.66 -38.65 -20.62
N GLY A 69 33.19 -37.73 -21.48
CA GLY A 69 33.69 -36.35 -21.54
C GLY A 69 33.02 -35.43 -20.51
N VAL A 70 33.52 -34.20 -20.36
CA VAL A 70 32.91 -33.17 -19.49
C VAL A 70 32.48 -31.99 -20.36
N ILE A 71 31.21 -31.58 -20.24
CA ILE A 71 30.65 -30.43 -20.96
C ILE A 71 30.66 -29.23 -20.02
N ARG A 72 31.41 -28.18 -20.35
CA ARG A 72 31.33 -26.90 -19.64
C ARG A 72 30.05 -26.17 -20.03
N GLY A 73 29.21 -25.89 -19.05
CA GLY A 73 28.05 -25.02 -19.23
C GLY A 73 28.45 -23.58 -19.56
N PRO A 74 27.53 -22.80 -20.13
CA PRO A 74 27.78 -21.39 -20.45
C PRO A 74 28.11 -20.59 -19.17
N THR A 75 29.10 -19.70 -19.27
CA THR A 75 29.41 -18.73 -18.22
C THR A 75 28.59 -17.47 -18.44
N ILE A 76 27.67 -17.19 -17.53
CA ILE A 76 26.83 -15.98 -17.62
C ILE A 76 27.65 -14.81 -17.06
N PRO A 77 27.98 -13.79 -17.88
CA PRO A 77 28.73 -12.63 -17.43
C PRO A 77 27.94 -11.85 -16.39
N VAL A 78 28.62 -11.35 -15.35
CA VAL A 78 28.00 -10.72 -14.17
C VAL A 78 27.06 -9.57 -14.56
N GLN A 79 27.44 -8.77 -15.56
CA GLN A 79 26.65 -7.64 -16.07
C GLN A 79 25.34 -8.07 -16.74
N ALA A 80 25.26 -9.27 -17.31
CA ALA A 80 24.04 -9.77 -17.93
C ALA A 80 23.09 -10.44 -16.92
N ARG A 81 23.59 -10.83 -15.74
CA ARG A 81 22.78 -11.53 -14.72
C ARG A 81 21.65 -10.65 -14.19
N GLU A 82 21.90 -9.36 -13.95
CA GLU A 82 20.87 -8.41 -13.50
C GLU A 82 19.80 -8.20 -14.57
N GLN A 83 20.18 -7.97 -15.83
CA GLN A 83 19.21 -7.79 -16.92
C GLN A 83 18.38 -9.05 -17.16
N ILE A 84 18.99 -10.24 -17.03
CA ILE A 84 18.27 -11.52 -17.13
C ILE A 84 17.34 -11.70 -15.93
N ALA A 85 17.77 -11.37 -14.71
CA ALA A 85 16.90 -11.42 -13.53
C ALA A 85 15.71 -10.45 -13.64
N ASP A 86 15.91 -9.26 -14.20
CA ASP A 86 14.84 -8.28 -14.40
C ASP A 86 13.85 -8.70 -15.49
N GLN A 87 14.31 -9.37 -16.55
CA GLN A 87 13.47 -9.77 -17.69
C GLN A 87 12.80 -11.14 -17.51
N LEU A 88 13.49 -12.09 -16.89
CA LEU A 88 13.08 -13.49 -16.79
C LEU A 88 12.86 -13.95 -15.34
N GLY A 89 13.26 -13.15 -14.36
CA GLY A 89 13.18 -13.52 -12.95
C GLY A 89 11.75 -13.45 -12.38
N PRO A 90 11.50 -14.20 -11.30
CA PRO A 90 10.20 -14.27 -10.64
C PRO A 90 9.78 -12.94 -9.97
N SER A 91 10.74 -12.08 -9.63
CA SER A 91 10.54 -10.80 -8.95
C SER A 91 9.63 -9.85 -9.74
N SER A 92 9.78 -9.78 -11.06
CA SER A 92 8.99 -8.87 -11.91
C SER A 92 7.48 -9.17 -11.86
N ARG A 93 7.09 -10.43 -11.66
CA ARG A 93 5.68 -10.83 -11.50
C ARG A 93 5.17 -10.51 -10.10
N LEU A 94 5.98 -10.79 -9.08
CA LEU A 94 5.65 -10.49 -7.69
C LEU A 94 5.48 -8.98 -7.46
N GLU A 95 6.39 -8.15 -7.99
CA GLU A 95 6.29 -6.69 -7.92
C GLU A 95 5.02 -6.16 -8.62
N ARG A 96 4.69 -6.68 -9.81
CA ARG A 96 3.47 -6.30 -10.53
C ARG A 96 2.21 -6.70 -9.77
N GLN A 97 2.22 -7.88 -9.15
CA GLN A 97 1.10 -8.34 -8.34
C GLN A 97 0.94 -7.49 -7.08
N ALA A 98 2.03 -7.19 -6.37
CA ALA A 98 2.03 -6.31 -5.21
C ALA A 98 1.53 -4.90 -5.55
N LEU A 99 1.96 -4.35 -6.69
CA LEU A 99 1.47 -3.06 -7.20
C LEU A 99 -0.03 -3.12 -7.51
N MET A 100 -0.49 -4.18 -8.16
CA MET A 100 -1.90 -4.35 -8.51
C MET A 100 -2.76 -4.48 -7.25
N ASP A 101 -2.30 -5.26 -6.27
CA ASP A 101 -2.98 -5.48 -5.00
C ASP A 101 -3.01 -4.18 -4.17
N PHE A 102 -1.92 -3.42 -4.13
CA PHE A 102 -1.87 -2.11 -3.48
C PHE A 102 -2.80 -1.09 -4.14
N VAL A 103 -2.81 -1.00 -5.47
CA VAL A 103 -3.71 -0.11 -6.21
C VAL A 103 -5.17 -0.52 -6.00
N SER A 104 -5.48 -1.81 -6.06
CA SER A 104 -6.80 -2.36 -5.78
C SER A 104 -7.22 -2.07 -4.34
N ALA A 105 -6.32 -2.24 -3.37
CA ALA A 105 -6.55 -1.90 -1.97
C ALA A 105 -6.84 -0.40 -1.79
N GLN A 106 -6.13 0.50 -2.47
CA GLN A 106 -6.42 1.93 -2.44
C GLN A 106 -7.76 2.28 -3.10
N TYR A 107 -8.14 1.61 -4.20
CA TYR A 107 -9.42 1.85 -4.87
C TYR A 107 -10.61 1.26 -4.11
N SER A 108 -10.41 0.15 -3.38
CA SER A 108 -11.43 -0.50 -2.56
C SER A 108 -11.68 0.22 -1.22
N ILE A 109 -10.75 1.08 -0.76
CA ILE A 109 -11.04 2.06 0.29
C ILE A 109 -12.19 2.94 -0.21
N SER A 110 -13.37 2.66 0.33
CA SER A 110 -14.64 3.23 -0.06
C SER A 110 -14.57 4.76 -0.09
N LYS A 111 -14.44 5.33 -1.30
CA LYS A 111 -14.59 6.79 -1.54
C LYS A 111 -15.80 7.33 -0.76
N ARG A 112 -16.88 6.56 -0.69
CA ARG A 112 -18.11 6.90 0.03
C ARG A 112 -17.88 7.13 1.52
N ARG A 113 -17.12 6.29 2.22
CA ARG A 113 -16.86 6.44 3.67
C ARG A 113 -16.03 7.69 3.96
N ARG A 114 -14.99 7.95 3.15
CA ARG A 114 -14.17 9.16 3.25
C ARG A 114 -15.00 10.42 3.02
N TRP A 115 -15.83 10.43 1.98
CA TRP A 115 -16.74 11.57 1.70
C TRP A 115 -17.80 11.76 2.79
N ILE A 116 -18.29 10.69 3.41
CA ILE A 116 -19.18 10.77 4.59
C ILE A 116 -18.46 11.44 5.76
N GLY A 117 -17.22 11.05 6.06
CA GLY A 117 -16.42 11.65 7.14
C GLY A 117 -16.16 13.15 6.92
N VAL A 118 -15.77 13.53 5.69
CA VAL A 118 -15.59 14.94 5.30
C VAL A 118 -16.91 15.72 5.39
N GLY A 119 -18.01 15.12 4.93
CA GLY A 119 -19.34 15.73 5.00
C GLY A 119 -19.80 15.97 6.44
N LEU A 120 -19.55 15.02 7.35
CA LEU A 120 -19.84 15.14 8.79
C LEU A 120 -19.02 16.27 9.42
N LEU A 121 -17.72 16.37 9.12
CA LEU A 121 -16.89 17.49 9.59
C LEU A 121 -17.44 18.84 9.13
N PHE A 122 -17.78 18.94 7.84
CA PHE A 122 -18.32 20.19 7.28
C PHE A 122 -19.66 20.57 7.93
N LEU A 123 -20.59 19.62 8.06
CA LEU A 123 -21.86 19.81 8.76
C LEU A 123 -21.67 20.24 10.22
N GLY A 124 -20.71 19.65 10.93
CA GLY A 124 -20.38 20.03 12.29
C GLY A 124 -19.89 21.47 12.41
N VAL A 125 -19.04 21.93 11.48
CA VAL A 125 -18.57 23.32 11.43
C VAL A 125 -19.73 24.28 11.16
N VAL A 126 -20.60 23.98 10.19
CA VAL A 126 -21.77 24.81 9.87
C VAL A 126 -22.72 24.92 11.06
N ALA A 127 -23.01 23.79 11.73
CA ALA A 127 -23.86 23.77 12.92
C ALA A 127 -23.26 24.58 14.08
N GLY A 128 -21.95 24.47 14.31
CA GLY A 128 -21.25 25.26 15.34
C GLY A 128 -21.24 26.76 15.03
N TYR A 129 -21.08 27.13 13.76
CA TYR A 129 -21.18 28.53 13.32
C TYR A 129 -22.58 29.09 13.53
N ALA A 130 -23.62 28.36 13.13
CA ALA A 130 -25.01 28.76 13.35
C ALA A 130 -25.35 28.91 14.84
N GLY A 131 -24.88 27.99 15.69
CA GLY A 131 -25.02 28.09 17.15
C GLY A 131 -24.32 29.33 17.72
N SER A 132 -23.16 29.68 17.20
CA SER A 132 -22.41 30.88 17.62
C SER A 132 -23.14 32.17 17.22
N MET A 133 -23.70 32.23 16.00
CA MET A 133 -24.52 33.37 15.57
C MET A 133 -25.76 33.55 16.46
N LEU A 134 -26.47 32.46 16.75
CA LEU A 134 -27.66 32.46 17.61
C LEU A 134 -27.37 32.74 19.09
N SER A 135 -26.12 32.57 19.52
CA SER A 135 -25.67 32.91 20.88
C SER A 135 -25.38 34.40 21.03
N VAL A 136 -25.07 35.10 19.94
CA VAL A 136 -24.70 36.52 19.93
C VAL A 136 -25.91 37.41 19.58
N ALA A 137 -26.87 36.87 18.83
CA ALA A 137 -28.17 37.49 18.55
C ALA A 137 -29.13 37.40 19.75
#